data_AF-A0A4R3XQI0-F1
#
_entry.id   AF-A0A4R3XQI0-F1
#
_cell.length_a   1.000
_cell.length_b   1.000
_cell.length_c   1.000
_cell.angle_alpha   90.00
_cell.angle_beta   90.00
_cell.angle_gamma   90.00
#
_symmetry.space_group_name_H-M   'P 1'
#
loop_
_entity.id
_entity.type
_entity.pdbx_description
1 polymer ?
#
loop_
_entity_poly.entity_id
_entity_poly.type
_entity_poly.pdbx_seq_one_letter_code
_entity_poly.pdbx_strand_id
1 'polypeptide(L)'
;GIKVAVNLRFPGQYYDQETGLHYNYFRNYDPGTGRYTTSDPIGLAGGSFSTYTYVDNDPLSYVDPDGLDREVVFWSPLPHLDSLAGHVSSRGGNGENNSFGPEGWDKTYPTADAYIARQTENNKRVGLGVVVELNSKQDAKYDKCMAAAKSSNSSYNKVTNNCTSSAQTCLINAGIQFSTSILPGSFQQELLNSGSVRAINWYKPPK
;
A
#
# COMPACT_ATOMS: atom_id res chain seq x y z
N GLY A 1 -21.42 -7.04 -41.61
CA GLY A 1 -21.54 -7.10 -40.15
C GLY A 1 -20.67 -6.03 -39.53
N ILE A 2 -21.11 -5.37 -38.46
CA ILE A 2 -20.34 -4.36 -37.75
C ILE A 2 -19.27 -5.09 -36.92
N LYS A 3 -17.99 -4.76 -37.12
CA LYS A 3 -16.90 -5.24 -36.25
C LYS A 3 -16.92 -4.41 -34.96
N VAL A 4 -17.17 -5.07 -33.83
CA VAL A 4 -17.00 -4.46 -32.51
C VAL A 4 -15.58 -4.78 -32.04
N ALA A 5 -14.78 -3.74 -31.78
CA ALA A 5 -13.47 -3.89 -31.19
C ALA A 5 -13.61 -4.01 -29.67
N VAL A 6 -13.13 -5.11 -29.09
CA VAL A 6 -13.08 -5.32 -27.64
C VAL A 6 -11.69 -4.92 -27.15
N ASN A 7 -11.62 -3.77 -26.49
CA ASN A 7 -10.37 -3.20 -25.98
C ASN A 7 -10.03 -3.67 -24.56
N LEU A 8 -10.90 -4.42 -23.89
CA LEU A 8 -10.61 -4.98 -22.57
C LEU A 8 -9.51 -6.05 -22.65
N ARG A 9 -8.65 -6.11 -21.62
CA ARG A 9 -7.54 -7.08 -21.49
C ARG A 9 -7.65 -7.80 -20.15
N PHE A 10 -6.55 -8.01 -19.42
CA PHE A 10 -6.65 -8.50 -18.04
C PHE A 10 -7.49 -7.54 -17.19
N PRO A 11 -8.05 -7.99 -16.05
CA PRO A 11 -8.92 -7.12 -15.26
C PRO A 11 -8.17 -5.86 -14.82
N GLY A 12 -8.75 -4.68 -15.09
CA GLY A 12 -8.10 -3.37 -14.89
C GLY A 12 -7.42 -2.79 -16.15
N GLN A 13 -7.14 -3.63 -17.16
CA GLN A 13 -6.39 -3.23 -18.34
C GLN A 13 -7.27 -2.84 -19.54
N TYR A 14 -6.87 -1.76 -20.21
CA TYR A 14 -7.45 -1.29 -21.46
C TYR A 14 -6.38 -1.25 -22.56
N TYR A 15 -6.70 -1.79 -23.74
CA TYR A 15 -5.81 -1.74 -24.88
C TYR A 15 -5.76 -0.35 -25.49
N ASP A 16 -4.58 0.24 -25.48
CA ASP A 16 -4.27 1.48 -26.18
C ASP A 16 -3.76 1.15 -27.59
N GLN A 17 -4.53 1.56 -28.60
CA GLN A 17 -4.21 1.29 -30.00
C GLN A 17 -3.05 2.14 -30.53
N GLU A 18 -2.78 3.31 -29.94
CA GLU A 18 -1.72 4.20 -30.41
C GLU A 18 -0.33 3.66 -30.05
N THR A 19 -0.21 3.07 -28.86
CA THR A 19 1.05 2.54 -28.33
C THR A 19 1.19 1.03 -28.47
N GLY A 20 0.07 0.31 -28.63
CA GLY A 20 0.02 -1.15 -28.59
C GLY A 20 0.15 -1.73 -27.18
N LEU A 21 0.20 -0.87 -26.15
CA LEU A 21 0.31 -1.25 -24.75
C LEU A 21 -1.08 -1.43 -24.11
N HIS A 22 -1.09 -2.06 -22.95
CA HIS A 22 -2.27 -2.18 -22.10
C HIS A 22 -2.17 -1.15 -20.98
N TYR A 23 -2.96 -0.10 -21.06
CA TYR A 23 -3.09 0.88 -19.99
C TYR A 23 -3.70 0.22 -18.75
N ASN A 24 -2.98 0.26 -17.64
CA ASN A 24 -3.37 -0.31 -16.35
C ASN A 24 -3.23 0.77 -15.26
N TYR A 25 -4.09 1.79 -15.37
CA TYR A 25 -4.21 2.94 -14.50
C TYR A 25 -2.87 3.65 -14.18
N PHE A 26 -2.11 3.23 -13.16
CA PHE A 26 -0.82 3.86 -12.82
C PHE A 26 0.34 3.43 -13.72
N ARG A 27 0.20 2.33 -14.48
CA ARG A 27 1.27 1.80 -15.32
C ARG A 27 0.77 1.33 -16.67
N ASN A 28 1.67 1.29 -17.64
CA ASN A 28 1.42 0.67 -18.94
C ASN A 28 2.05 -0.71 -18.97
N TYR A 29 1.27 -1.73 -19.33
CA TYR A 29 1.70 -3.12 -19.45
C TYR A 29 1.97 -3.47 -20.91
N ASP A 30 3.14 -4.04 -21.18
CA ASP A 30 3.53 -4.58 -22.47
C ASP A 30 3.23 -6.10 -22.51
N PRO A 31 2.22 -6.53 -23.28
CA PRO A 31 1.88 -7.95 -23.39
C PRO A 31 2.94 -8.77 -24.15
N GLY A 32 3.78 -8.13 -24.97
CA GLY A 32 4.84 -8.82 -25.73
C GLY A 32 5.99 -9.26 -24.82
N THR A 33 6.29 -8.48 -23.79
CA THR A 33 7.32 -8.80 -22.79
C THR A 33 6.77 -9.35 -21.48
N GLY A 34 5.46 -9.24 -21.25
CA GLY A 34 4.80 -9.71 -20.04
C GLY A 34 5.05 -8.82 -18.82
N ARG A 35 5.37 -7.54 -19.03
CA ARG A 35 5.89 -6.63 -17.99
C ARG A 35 5.31 -5.23 -18.10
N TYR A 36 5.36 -4.48 -17.01
CA TYR A 36 5.17 -3.03 -17.06
C TYR A 36 6.31 -2.36 -17.82
N THR A 37 6.01 -1.27 -18.53
CA THR A 37 7.01 -0.48 -19.27
C THR A 37 7.69 0.56 -18.40
N THR A 38 7.08 0.91 -17.27
CA THR A 38 7.63 1.77 -16.25
C THR A 38 7.92 0.96 -14.98
N SER A 39 9.02 1.30 -14.31
CA SER A 39 9.30 0.74 -12.98
C SER A 39 8.13 1.05 -12.06
N ASP A 40 7.79 0.11 -11.19
CA ASP A 40 6.81 0.33 -10.14
C ASP A 40 7.13 1.62 -9.37
N PRO A 41 6.20 2.58 -9.27
CA PRO A 41 6.35 3.76 -8.44
C PRO A 41 6.61 3.42 -6.97
N ILE A 42 6.20 2.24 -6.52
CA ILE A 42 6.44 1.75 -5.15
C ILE A 42 7.76 0.94 -5.06
N GLY A 43 8.49 0.81 -6.17
CA GLY A 43 9.75 0.10 -6.23
C GLY A 43 9.60 -1.40 -5.98
N LEU A 44 10.60 -2.02 -5.35
CA LEU A 44 10.52 -3.44 -4.96
C LEU A 44 9.49 -3.68 -3.85
N ALA A 45 8.84 -2.61 -3.36
CA ALA A 45 7.84 -2.71 -2.34
C ALA A 45 6.53 -3.37 -2.80
N GLY A 46 6.36 -3.64 -4.10
CA GLY A 46 5.30 -4.52 -4.61
C GLY A 46 5.51 -6.01 -4.30
N GLY A 47 6.60 -6.37 -3.63
CA GLY A 47 6.89 -7.76 -3.30
C GLY A 47 7.42 -8.60 -4.45
N SER A 48 7.44 -8.04 -5.66
CA SER A 48 8.11 -8.64 -6.80
C SER A 48 9.63 -8.49 -6.72
N PHE A 49 10.34 -9.52 -7.16
CA PHE A 49 11.80 -9.49 -7.40
C PHE A 49 12.21 -8.45 -8.46
N SER A 50 11.25 -7.93 -9.24
CA SER A 50 11.44 -6.91 -10.26
C SER A 50 10.29 -5.91 -10.21
N THR A 51 10.62 -4.62 -10.26
CA THR A 51 9.65 -3.51 -10.27
C THR A 51 8.84 -3.42 -11.58
N TYR A 52 9.15 -4.25 -12.57
CA TYR A 52 8.46 -4.28 -13.85
C TYR A 52 7.50 -5.47 -13.96
N THR A 53 7.42 -6.34 -12.96
CA THR A 53 6.64 -7.57 -13.07
C THR A 53 5.15 -7.30 -12.89
N TYR A 54 4.32 -7.89 -13.76
CA TYR A 54 2.88 -7.98 -13.53
C TYR A 54 2.61 -9.21 -12.66
N VAL A 55 2.06 -9.02 -11.46
CA VAL A 55 1.57 -10.07 -10.55
C VAL A 55 2.51 -11.28 -10.37
N ASP A 56 3.81 -11.03 -10.14
CA ASP A 56 4.84 -12.09 -9.97
C ASP A 56 4.92 -13.15 -11.09
N ASN A 57 4.45 -12.82 -12.30
CA ASN A 57 4.31 -13.73 -13.44
C ASN A 57 3.26 -14.84 -13.25
N ASP A 58 2.32 -14.68 -12.31
CA ASP A 58 1.16 -15.57 -12.17
C ASP A 58 -0.17 -14.81 -12.38
N PRO A 59 -0.47 -14.40 -13.64
CA PRO A 59 -1.71 -13.70 -14.00
C PRO A 59 -2.95 -14.60 -14.05
N LEU A 60 -2.80 -15.90 -13.75
CA LEU A 60 -3.92 -16.83 -13.65
C LEU A 60 -4.50 -16.86 -12.23
N SER A 61 -3.62 -16.73 -11.23
CA SER A 61 -3.99 -16.70 -9.82
C SER A 61 -4.25 -15.27 -9.33
N TYR A 62 -3.59 -14.27 -9.92
CA TYR A 62 -3.56 -12.91 -9.39
C TYR A 62 -3.90 -11.84 -10.42
N VAL A 63 -4.36 -10.70 -9.92
CA VAL A 63 -4.75 -9.53 -10.71
C VAL A 63 -4.19 -8.30 -10.03
N ASP A 64 -3.47 -7.47 -10.79
CA ASP A 64 -3.01 -6.14 -10.38
C ASP A 64 -3.82 -5.09 -11.17
N PRO A 65 -4.94 -4.59 -10.62
CA PRO A 65 -5.94 -3.81 -11.35
C PRO A 65 -5.62 -2.32 -11.45
N ASP A 66 -4.81 -1.82 -10.51
CA ASP A 66 -4.38 -0.42 -10.44
C ASP A 66 -2.90 -0.27 -10.81
N GLY A 67 -2.15 -1.38 -10.84
CA GLY A 67 -0.71 -1.37 -11.03
C GLY A 67 0.07 -1.27 -9.74
N LEU A 68 -0.49 -1.64 -8.57
CA LEU A 68 0.07 -1.37 -7.25
C LEU A 68 -0.34 -2.41 -6.19
N ASP A 69 0.60 -2.76 -5.31
CA ASP A 69 0.34 -3.53 -4.09
C ASP A 69 0.21 -2.64 -2.84
N ARG A 70 -0.54 -3.12 -1.84
CA ARG A 70 -0.79 -2.37 -0.60
C ARG A 70 0.27 -2.61 0.45
N GLU A 71 1.02 -1.57 0.82
CA GLU A 71 2.03 -1.68 1.87
C GLU A 71 1.59 -0.99 3.18
N VAL A 72 1.69 -1.72 4.29
CA VAL A 72 1.59 -1.19 5.66
C VAL A 72 2.96 -1.19 6.30
N VAL A 73 3.45 -0.03 6.72
CA VAL A 73 4.78 0.14 7.29
C VAL A 73 4.71 0.34 8.80
N PHE A 74 5.40 -0.55 9.52
CA PHE A 74 5.54 -0.54 10.98
C PHE A 74 6.88 0.06 11.35
N TRP A 75 6.85 1.19 12.05
CA TRP A 75 8.04 1.93 12.42
C TRP A 75 8.47 1.66 13.85
N SER A 76 9.77 1.47 14.06
CA SER A 76 10.38 1.25 15.37
C SER A 76 10.05 2.38 16.35
N PRO A 77 9.90 2.11 17.65
CA PRO A 77 9.65 3.14 18.65
C PRO A 77 10.66 4.28 18.62
N LEU A 78 10.19 5.48 18.97
CA LEU A 78 11.04 6.64 19.22
C LEU A 78 10.80 7.14 20.65
N PRO A 79 11.77 6.99 21.56
CA PRO A 79 11.65 7.40 22.96
C PRO A 79 11.35 8.89 23.18
N HIS A 80 11.67 9.75 22.19
CA HIS A 80 11.64 11.21 22.34
C HIS A 80 10.56 11.93 21.52
N LEU A 81 9.72 11.21 20.75
CA LEU A 81 8.78 11.81 19.78
C LEU A 81 7.36 11.20 19.85
N ASP A 82 6.83 11.00 21.07
CA ASP A 82 5.46 10.51 21.32
C ASP A 82 5.07 9.15 20.71
N SER A 83 6.03 8.41 20.16
CA SER A 83 5.88 7.12 19.49
C SER A 83 6.57 5.99 20.26
N LEU A 84 6.29 5.92 21.57
CA LEU A 84 6.93 4.97 22.51
C LEU A 84 6.62 3.49 22.20
N ALA A 85 5.52 3.21 21.51
CA ALA A 85 5.11 1.86 21.10
C ALA A 85 5.35 1.57 19.60
N GLY A 86 6.02 2.48 18.89
CA GLY A 86 6.12 2.46 17.44
C GLY A 86 5.03 3.30 16.77
N HIS A 87 5.00 3.25 15.43
CA HIS A 87 4.04 3.98 14.61
C HIS A 87 3.66 3.14 13.39
N VAL A 88 2.48 3.38 12.83
CA VAL A 88 2.04 2.75 11.58
C VAL A 88 1.71 3.81 10.57
N SER A 89 2.17 3.60 9.34
CA SER A 89 1.70 4.30 8.15
C SER A 89 1.31 3.26 7.10
N SER A 90 0.47 3.64 6.13
CA SER A 90 0.31 2.83 4.94
C SER A 90 0.53 3.66 3.68
N ARG A 91 0.83 2.95 2.60
CA ARG A 91 0.88 3.52 1.26
C ARG A 91 -0.51 3.45 0.63
N GLY A 92 -1.01 4.58 0.13
CA GLY A 92 -2.24 4.65 -0.63
C GLY A 92 -2.10 4.06 -2.03
N GLY A 93 -3.22 3.73 -2.68
CA GLY A 93 -3.23 3.17 -4.03
C GLY A 93 -2.79 4.15 -5.11
N ASN A 94 -2.32 5.36 -4.79
CA ASN A 94 -1.68 6.29 -5.72
C ASN A 94 -0.28 6.72 -5.22
N GLY A 95 0.27 5.98 -4.25
CA GLY A 95 1.52 6.32 -3.56
C GLY A 95 1.39 7.37 -2.45
N GLU A 96 0.17 7.81 -2.09
CA GLU A 96 -0.02 8.76 -0.99
C GLU A 96 0.41 8.18 0.37
N ASN A 97 0.77 9.06 1.29
CA ASN A 97 1.03 8.73 2.67
C ASN A 97 -0.26 8.68 3.49
N ASN A 98 -0.47 7.58 4.19
CA ASN A 98 -1.54 7.40 5.16
C ASN A 98 -0.96 7.24 6.57
N SER A 99 -0.32 8.30 7.06
CA SER A 99 0.18 8.39 8.43
C SER A 99 -0.76 9.22 9.30
N PHE A 100 -1.25 8.64 10.39
CA PHE A 100 -2.11 9.31 11.37
C PHE A 100 -1.45 9.31 12.75
N GLY A 101 -1.27 10.49 13.35
CA GLY A 101 -0.59 10.66 14.63
C GLY A 101 -1.28 11.67 15.56
N PRO A 102 -0.61 12.09 16.65
CA PRO A 102 -1.16 13.03 17.62
C PRO A 102 -1.65 14.37 17.03
N GLU A 103 -1.00 14.82 15.96
CA GLU A 103 -1.37 16.05 15.22
C GLU A 103 -2.38 15.80 14.10
N GLY A 104 -2.94 14.59 14.03
CA GLY A 104 -3.84 14.13 12.98
C GLY A 104 -3.10 13.53 11.79
N TRP A 105 -3.71 13.64 10.61
CA TRP A 105 -3.14 13.14 9.36
C TRP A 105 -1.91 13.95 8.95
N ASP A 106 -0.84 13.25 8.57
CA ASP A 106 0.36 13.92 8.08
C ASP A 106 0.08 14.55 6.70
N LYS A 107 0.05 15.88 6.68
CA LYS A 107 -0.10 16.70 5.47
C LYS A 107 1.23 17.22 4.94
N THR A 108 2.31 17.05 5.70
CA THR A 108 3.63 17.60 5.39
C THR A 108 4.34 16.75 4.34
N TYR A 109 4.15 15.43 4.42
CA TYR A 109 4.73 14.45 3.51
C TYR A 109 3.60 13.72 2.80
N PRO A 110 3.05 14.27 1.70
CA PRO A 110 1.86 13.73 1.05
C PRO A 110 2.10 12.40 0.34
N THR A 111 3.36 12.05 0.01
CA THR A 111 3.72 10.77 -0.60
C THR A 111 4.35 9.83 0.43
N ALA A 112 4.07 8.53 0.29
CA ALA A 112 4.61 7.51 1.18
C ALA A 112 6.15 7.48 1.12
N ASP A 113 6.76 7.67 -0.05
CA ASP A 113 8.22 7.72 -0.20
C ASP A 113 8.84 8.89 0.56
N ALA A 114 8.26 10.09 0.47
CA ALA A 114 8.75 11.25 1.21
C ALA A 114 8.62 11.03 2.73
N TYR A 115 7.54 10.37 3.15
CA TYR A 115 7.35 10.02 4.55
C TYR A 115 8.36 8.96 5.03
N ILE A 116 8.57 7.91 4.24
CA ILE A 116 9.56 6.86 4.50
C ILE A 116 10.96 7.46 4.62
N ALA A 117 11.35 8.32 3.66
CA ALA A 117 12.64 9.02 3.68
C ALA A 117 12.78 9.88 4.95
N ARG A 118 11.75 10.66 5.33
CA ARG A 118 11.76 11.40 6.60
C ARG A 118 11.97 10.46 7.79
N GLN A 119 11.30 9.31 7.83
CA GLN A 119 11.42 8.40 8.95
C GLN A 119 12.81 7.74 9.03
N THR A 120 13.40 7.35 7.92
CA THR A 120 14.73 6.70 7.89
C THR A 120 15.88 7.70 7.99
N GLU A 121 15.80 8.82 7.28
CA GLU A 121 16.90 9.78 7.17
C GLU A 121 16.95 10.75 8.33
N ASN A 122 15.81 11.37 8.68
CA ASN A 122 15.75 12.41 9.70
C ASN A 122 15.52 11.80 11.08
N ASN A 123 14.51 10.94 11.20
CA ASN A 123 14.14 10.36 12.48
C ASN A 123 14.94 9.10 12.83
N LYS A 124 15.79 8.62 11.92
CA LYS A 124 16.65 7.43 12.08
C LYS A 124 15.88 6.18 12.53
N ARG A 125 14.63 6.03 12.08
CA ARG A 125 13.80 4.86 12.37
C ARG A 125 14.11 3.70 11.45
N VAL A 126 13.89 2.50 11.98
CA VAL A 126 13.76 1.29 11.16
C VAL A 126 12.27 1.08 10.89
N GLY A 127 11.93 0.72 9.65
CA GLY A 127 10.58 0.37 9.23
C GLY A 127 10.51 -1.05 8.67
N LEU A 128 9.44 -1.76 9.00
CA LEU A 128 9.04 -3.00 8.37
C LEU A 128 7.81 -2.74 7.50
N GLY A 129 7.98 -2.73 6.18
CA GLY A 129 6.88 -2.74 5.22
C GLY A 129 6.31 -4.14 5.06
N VAL A 130 5.00 -4.30 5.26
CA VAL A 130 4.27 -5.53 5.01
C VAL A 130 3.36 -5.29 3.82
N VAL A 131 3.60 -6.04 2.75
CA VAL A 131 2.85 -5.95 1.50
C VAL A 131 1.69 -6.93 1.60
N VAL A 132 0.47 -6.42 1.56
CA VAL A 132 -0.77 -7.16 1.69
C VAL A 132 -1.35 -7.41 0.31
N GLU A 133 -1.62 -8.67 0.01
CA GLU A 133 -2.29 -9.09 -1.20
C GLU A 133 -3.77 -8.74 -1.13
N LEU A 134 -4.22 -7.85 -2.02
CA LEU A 134 -5.61 -7.42 -2.15
C LEU A 134 -6.03 -7.53 -3.61
N ASN A 135 -7.23 -8.06 -3.88
CA ASN A 135 -7.82 -7.95 -5.22
C ASN A 135 -8.43 -6.55 -5.44
N SER A 136 -8.82 -6.23 -6.68
CA SER A 136 -9.38 -4.93 -7.07
C SER A 136 -10.49 -4.40 -6.17
N LYS A 137 -11.42 -5.27 -5.76
CA LYS A 137 -12.56 -4.85 -4.94
C LYS A 137 -12.13 -4.58 -3.50
N GLN A 138 -11.12 -5.29 -3.02
CA GLN A 138 -10.59 -5.12 -1.67
C GLN A 138 -9.73 -3.86 -1.58
N ASP A 139 -8.87 -3.62 -2.58
CA ASP A 139 -8.01 -2.45 -2.60
C ASP A 139 -8.83 -1.14 -2.74
N ALA A 140 -9.82 -1.12 -3.65
CA ALA A 140 -10.75 0.01 -3.76
C ALA A 140 -11.56 0.26 -2.47
N LYS A 141 -11.90 -0.80 -1.71
CA LYS A 141 -12.53 -0.65 -0.39
C LYS A 141 -11.56 -0.04 0.62
N TYR A 142 -10.31 -0.49 0.61
CA TYR A 142 -9.27 0.07 1.47
C TYR A 142 -9.10 1.56 1.24
N ASP A 143 -8.91 1.98 -0.02
CA ASP A 143 -8.72 3.41 -0.36
C ASP A 143 -9.95 4.25 -0.02
N LYS A 144 -11.16 3.74 -0.32
CA LYS A 144 -12.38 4.44 0.05
C LYS A 144 -12.51 4.60 1.57
N CYS A 145 -12.18 3.56 2.33
CA CYS A 145 -12.15 3.61 3.78
C CYS A 145 -11.11 4.61 4.29
N MET A 146 -9.93 4.64 3.67
CA MET A 146 -8.83 5.50 4.08
C MET A 146 -9.11 6.97 3.78
N ALA A 147 -9.69 7.27 2.62
CA ALA A 147 -10.20 8.60 2.30
C ALA A 147 -11.30 9.06 3.27
N ALA A 148 -12.22 8.16 3.64
CA ALA A 148 -13.24 8.47 4.65
C ALA A 148 -12.61 8.75 6.03
N ALA A 149 -11.64 7.94 6.46
CA ALA A 149 -10.92 8.14 7.70
C ALA A 149 -10.15 9.47 7.72
N LYS A 150 -9.55 9.88 6.58
CA LYS A 150 -8.93 11.20 6.39
C LYS A 150 -9.91 12.36 6.53
N SER A 151 -11.11 12.19 5.99
CA SER A 151 -12.16 13.21 6.05
C SER A 151 -12.84 13.31 7.42
N SER A 152 -12.84 12.21 8.20
CA SER A 152 -13.36 12.22 9.56
C SER A 152 -12.43 13.00 10.47
N ASN A 153 -12.93 14.05 11.11
CA ASN A 153 -12.19 14.87 12.08
C ASN A 153 -12.02 14.17 13.45
N SER A 154 -11.80 12.85 13.44
CA SER A 154 -11.65 12.05 14.65
C SER A 154 -10.30 12.38 15.31
N SER A 155 -10.35 13.04 16.46
CA SER A 155 -9.14 13.36 17.22
C SER A 155 -8.36 12.10 17.61
N TYR A 156 -7.04 12.19 17.63
CA TYR A 156 -6.15 11.10 18.03
C TYR A 156 -6.31 10.76 19.52
N ASN A 157 -6.42 9.47 19.84
CA ASN A 157 -6.42 8.91 21.18
C ASN A 157 -5.58 7.63 21.21
N LYS A 158 -4.57 7.57 22.10
CA LYS A 158 -3.59 6.46 22.18
C LYS A 158 -4.23 5.07 22.37
N VAL A 159 -5.45 4.99 22.92
CA VAL A 159 -6.16 3.75 23.25
C VAL A 159 -7.30 3.45 22.28
N THR A 160 -8.10 4.46 21.91
CA THR A 160 -9.36 4.23 21.18
C THR A 160 -9.34 4.64 19.70
N ASN A 161 -8.42 5.50 19.27
CA ASN A 161 -8.32 5.95 17.88
C ASN A 161 -6.90 6.47 17.59
N ASN A 162 -5.98 5.58 17.24
CA ASN A 162 -4.55 5.88 17.14
C ASN A 162 -3.97 5.54 15.75
N CYS A 163 -2.64 5.55 15.64
CA CYS A 163 -1.91 5.30 14.38
C CYS A 163 -2.19 3.92 13.75
N THR A 164 -2.64 2.94 14.53
CA THR A 164 -2.99 1.61 14.02
C THR A 164 -4.45 1.53 13.55
N SER A 165 -5.33 2.40 14.07
CA SER A 165 -6.78 2.24 13.93
C SER A 165 -7.25 2.31 12.49
N SER A 166 -6.78 3.31 11.73
CA SER A 166 -7.22 3.51 10.34
C SER A 166 -6.73 2.38 9.42
N ALA A 167 -5.45 2.00 9.52
CA ALA A 167 -4.89 0.91 8.71
C ALA A 167 -5.60 -0.42 8.99
N GLN A 168 -5.83 -0.76 10.26
CA GLN A 168 -6.56 -1.97 10.64
C GLN A 168 -8.00 -1.96 10.16
N THR A 169 -8.73 -0.89 10.47
CA THR A 169 -10.15 -0.78 10.11
C THR A 169 -10.33 -0.89 8.61
N CYS A 170 -9.45 -0.29 7.81
CA CYS A 170 -9.55 -0.33 6.37
C CYS A 170 -9.12 -1.66 5.76
N LEU A 171 -8.14 -2.36 6.33
CA LEU A 171 -7.83 -3.74 5.93
C LEU A 171 -8.97 -4.71 6.27
N ILE A 172 -9.58 -4.57 7.45
CA ILE A 172 -10.76 -5.36 7.84
C ILE A 172 -11.94 -5.03 6.91
N ASN A 173 -12.14 -3.75 6.57
CA ASN A 173 -13.16 -3.33 5.60
C ASN A 173 -12.92 -3.90 4.20
N ALA A 174 -11.65 -4.00 3.80
CA ALA A 174 -11.20 -4.67 2.59
C ALA A 174 -11.36 -6.21 2.66
N GLY A 175 -11.66 -6.78 3.83
CA GLY A 175 -11.97 -8.20 4.02
C GLY A 175 -10.80 -9.04 4.50
N ILE A 176 -9.70 -8.43 4.95
CA ILE A 176 -8.62 -9.14 5.63
C ILE A 176 -9.06 -9.50 7.05
N GLN A 177 -8.79 -10.74 7.46
CA GLN A 177 -9.22 -11.26 8.76
C GLN A 177 -8.06 -11.25 9.75
N PHE A 178 -8.18 -10.42 10.79
CA PHE A 178 -7.30 -10.42 11.96
C PHE A 178 -7.96 -9.68 13.12
N SER A 179 -7.41 -9.82 14.33
CA SER A 179 -7.91 -9.14 15.52
C SER A 179 -7.44 -7.69 15.56
N THR A 180 -8.30 -6.77 16.01
CA THR A 180 -7.87 -5.40 16.21
C THR A 180 -6.93 -5.30 17.40
N SER A 181 -5.89 -4.50 17.24
CA SER A 181 -4.89 -4.23 18.25
C SER A 181 -4.61 -2.73 18.34
N ILE A 182 -4.32 -2.29 19.55
CA ILE A 182 -4.01 -0.87 19.81
C ILE A 182 -2.51 -0.61 19.57
N LEU A 183 -1.68 -1.66 19.64
CA LEU A 183 -0.23 -1.54 19.55
C LEU A 183 0.27 -1.89 18.15
N PRO A 184 1.18 -1.08 17.58
CA PRO A 184 1.80 -1.36 16.28
C PRO A 184 2.42 -2.75 16.19
N GLY A 185 3.16 -3.19 17.22
CA GLY A 185 3.82 -4.50 17.21
C GLY A 185 2.84 -5.69 17.22
N SER A 186 1.73 -5.57 17.94
CA SER A 186 0.69 -6.60 17.96
C SER A 186 -0.09 -6.63 16.64
N PHE A 187 -0.43 -5.46 16.08
CA PHE A 187 -1.03 -5.38 14.76
C PHE A 187 -0.09 -5.96 13.68
N GLN A 188 1.21 -5.69 13.76
CA GLN A 188 2.20 -6.29 12.87
C GLN A 188 2.13 -7.83 12.90
N GLN A 189 2.12 -8.42 14.09
CA GLN A 189 2.08 -9.86 14.25
C GLN A 189 0.79 -10.48 13.71
N GLU A 190 -0.35 -9.84 13.99
CA GLU A 190 -1.67 -10.22 13.48
C GLU A 190 -1.71 -10.17 11.95
N LEU A 191 -1.19 -9.08 11.35
CA LEU A 191 -1.14 -8.92 9.91
C LEU A 191 -0.23 -9.97 9.25
N LEU A 192 0.95 -10.23 9.84
CA LEU A 192 1.86 -11.30 9.38
C LEU A 192 1.21 -12.69 9.44
N ASN A 193 0.30 -12.91 10.39
CA ASN A 193 -0.41 -14.17 10.56
C ASN A 193 -1.73 -14.26 9.77
N SER A 194 -2.13 -13.20 9.06
CA SER A 194 -3.42 -13.13 8.34
C SER A 194 -3.53 -14.06 7.13
N GLY A 195 -2.39 -14.57 6.63
CA GLY A 195 -2.32 -15.32 5.38
C GLY A 195 -2.48 -14.46 4.12
N SER A 196 -2.57 -13.13 4.26
CA SER A 196 -2.70 -12.18 3.14
C SER A 196 -1.40 -11.43 2.85
N VAL A 197 -0.26 -11.89 3.38
CA VAL A 197 1.03 -11.21 3.15
C VAL A 197 1.69 -11.76 1.89
N ARG A 198 1.96 -10.87 0.95
CA ARG A 198 2.70 -11.15 -0.28
C ARG A 198 4.20 -11.01 -0.10
N ALA A 199 4.63 -9.94 0.59
CA ALA A 199 6.05 -9.65 0.77
C ALA A 199 6.35 -8.75 1.97
N ILE A 200 7.64 -8.59 2.23
CA ILE A 200 8.17 -7.79 3.34
C ILE A 200 9.32 -6.91 2.84
N ASN A 201 9.25 -5.61 3.14
CA ASN A 201 10.29 -4.61 2.86
C ASN A 201 10.93 -4.11 4.15
N TRP A 202 12.23 -3.86 4.12
CA TRP A 202 12.95 -3.28 5.26
C TRP A 202 13.47 -1.90 4.91
N TYR A 203 13.03 -0.92 5.70
CA TYR A 203 13.49 0.46 5.62
C TYR A 203 14.48 0.72 6.75
N LYS A 204 15.72 1.08 6.40
CA LYS A 204 16.80 1.29 7.37
C LYS A 204 17.38 2.70 7.21
N PRO A 205 17.85 3.32 8.30
CA PRO A 205 18.62 4.55 8.20
C PRO A 205 19.85 4.37 7.32
N PRO A 206 20.28 5.41 6.58
CA PRO A 206 21.56 5.39 5.89
C PRO A 206 22.71 5.20 6.90
N LYS A 207 23.74 4.46 6.47
CA LYS A 207 24.97 4.21 7.26
C LYS A 207 25.79 5.47 7.45
#